data_AF-J2V9B7-F1
#
_entry.id   AF-J2V9B7-F1
#
_cell.length_a   1.000
_cell.length_b   1.000
_cell.length_c   1.000
_cell.angle_alpha   90.00
_cell.angle_beta   90.00
_cell.angle_gamma   90.00
#
_symmetry.space_group_name_H-M   'P 1'
#
loop_
_entity.id
_entity.type
_entity.pdbx_description
1 polymer ?
#
loop_
_entity_poly.entity_id
_entity_poly.type
_entity_poly.pdbx_seq_one_letter_code
_entity_poly.pdbx_strand_id
1 'polypeptide(L)' 'MSQLLSKPWVRAIRWLLILPYIGLLWVPFYNRVEPVLFGFPFFYWYQLAWVPLTALLTWIVYRSVRHDD' A
#
# COMPACT_ATOMS: atom_id res chain seq x y z
N MET A 1 23.11 -0.73 -23.96
CA MET A 1 21.94 -1.59 -24.23
C MET A 1 21.71 -2.59 -23.08
N SER A 2 21.77 -2.15 -21.81
CA SER A 2 21.67 -3.04 -20.64
C SER A 2 20.43 -2.77 -19.77
N GLN A 3 19.60 -1.77 -20.12
CA GLN A 3 18.40 -1.40 -19.37
C GLN A 3 17.11 -2.14 -19.85
N LEU A 4 17.23 -2.98 -20.88
CA LEU A 4 16.08 -3.65 -21.52
C LEU A 4 15.64 -4.97 -20.86
N LEU A 5 16.45 -5.51 -19.94
CA LEU A 5 16.18 -6.74 -19.20
C LEU A 5 15.92 -6.48 -17.70
N SER A 6 15.25 -5.37 -17.36
CA SER A 6 14.72 -5.22 -16.01
C SER A 6 13.71 -6.36 -15.78
N LYS A 7 14.03 -7.30 -14.89
CA LYS A 7 13.19 -8.47 -14.59
C LYS A 7 11.72 -8.02 -14.49
N PRO A 8 10.78 -8.61 -15.25
CA PRO A 8 9.39 -8.14 -15.33
C PRO A 8 8.73 -8.05 -13.95
N TRP A 9 9.15 -8.91 -13.02
CA TRP A 9 8.72 -8.96 -11.61
C TRP A 9 9.00 -7.67 -10.82
N VAL A 10 10.07 -6.94 -11.14
CA VAL A 10 10.50 -5.71 -10.43
C VAL A 10 9.66 -4.53 -10.88
N ARG A 11 9.34 -4.48 -12.18
CA ARG A 11 8.34 -3.55 -12.72
C ARG A 11 6.97 -3.81 -12.11
N ALA A 12 6.59 -5.08 -11.96
CA ALA A 12 5.32 -5.47 -11.34
C ALA A 12 5.22 -5.00 -9.88
N ILE A 13 6.30 -5.11 -9.10
CA ILE A 13 6.33 -4.69 -7.68
C ILE A 13 6.01 -3.20 -7.47
N ARG A 14 6.39 -2.32 -8.40
CA ARG A 14 6.08 -0.87 -8.29
C ARG A 14 4.57 -0.59 -8.25
N TRP A 15 3.76 -1.47 -8.84
CA TRP A 15 2.30 -1.34 -8.82
C TRP A 15 1.69 -1.53 -7.43
N LEU A 16 2.42 -2.14 -6.48
CA LEU A 16 1.98 -2.22 -5.07
C LEU A 16 1.77 -0.84 -4.44
N LEU A 17 2.42 0.20 -4.95
CA LEU A 17 2.24 1.57 -4.45
C LEU A 17 0.88 2.17 -4.82
N ILE A 18 0.11 1.54 -5.71
CA ILE A 18 -1.25 1.96 -6.05
C ILE A 18 -2.27 1.47 -5.00
N LEU A 19 -1.96 0.40 -4.25
CA LEU A 19 -2.86 -0.20 -3.27
C LEU A 19 -3.41 0.80 -2.24
N PRO A 20 -2.57 1.67 -1.62
CA PRO A 20 -3.05 2.67 -0.65
C PRO A 20 -4.07 3.63 -1.25
N TYR A 21 -3.88 4.03 -2.50
CA TYR A 21 -4.82 4.93 -3.19
C TYR A 21 -6.16 4.27 -3.42
N ILE A 22 -6.16 3.00 -3.86
CA ILE A 22 -7.41 2.25 -4.04
C ILE A 22 -8.13 2.07 -2.70
N GLY A 23 -7.39 1.70 -1.65
CA GLY A 23 -7.94 1.50 -0.31
C GLY A 23 -8.55 2.78 0.31
N LEU A 24 -7.90 3.92 0.09
CA LEU A 24 -8.32 5.21 0.65
C LEU A 24 -9.33 5.96 -0.22
N LEU A 25 -9.38 5.74 -1.53
CA LEU A 25 -10.36 6.39 -2.41
C LEU A 25 -11.71 5.66 -2.46
N TRP A 26 -11.76 4.41 -2.00
CA TRP A 26 -13.01 3.65 -1.88
C TRP A 26 -13.81 4.06 -0.63
N VAL A 27 -14.22 5.33 -0.58
CA VAL A 27 -14.98 5.93 0.53
C VAL A 27 -16.16 5.07 1.01
N PRO A 28 -17.05 4.53 0.15
CA PRO A 28 -18.20 3.77 0.65
C PRO A 28 -17.81 2.45 1.34
N PHE A 29 -16.57 1.96 1.21
CA PHE A 29 -16.12 0.74 1.88
C PHE A 29 -15.85 0.97 3.37
N TYR A 30 -15.25 2.11 3.71
CA TYR A 30 -14.83 2.42 5.08
C TYR A 30 -15.61 3.55 5.75
N ASN A 31 -16.54 4.17 5.04
CA ASN A 31 -17.48 5.11 5.63
C ASN A 31 -18.59 4.41 6.44
N ARG A 32 -18.17 3.74 7.51
CA ARG A 32 -19.04 3.03 8.46
C ARG A 32 -18.47 3.23 9.86
N VAL A 33 -19.36 3.18 10.86
CA VAL A 33 -18.96 3.33 12.27
C VAL A 33 -18.46 1.99 12.81
N GLU A 34 -19.11 0.90 12.42
CA GLU A 34 -18.79 -0.45 12.87
C GLU A 34 -17.91 -1.23 11.87
N PRO A 35 -16.94 -2.02 12.37
CA PRO A 35 -16.65 -2.30 13.78
C PRO A 35 -15.87 -1.20 14.49
N VAL A 36 -16.19 -1.00 15.77
CA VAL A 36 -15.43 -0.12 16.67
C VAL A 36 -14.30 -0.93 17.31
N LEU A 37 -13.06 -0.46 17.20
CA LEU A 37 -11.89 -1.06 17.85
C LEU A 37 -11.37 -0.13 18.93
N PHE A 38 -11.31 -0.58 20.18
CA PHE A 38 -10.81 0.21 21.32
C PHE A 38 -11.49 1.59 21.47
N GLY A 39 -12.76 1.71 21.06
CA GLY A 39 -13.50 2.98 21.05
C GLY A 39 -13.31 3.84 19.79
N PHE A 40 -12.47 3.41 18.84
CA PHE A 40 -12.30 4.08 17.54
C PHE A 40 -13.25 3.49 16.48
N PRO A 41 -14.07 4.31 15.80
CA PRO A 41 -14.89 3.87 14.67
C PRO A 41 -14.07 3.33 13.49
N PHE A 42 -14.68 2.48 12.67
CA PHE A 42 -14.07 1.87 11.48
C PHE A 42 -13.37 2.86 10.57
N PHE A 43 -14.05 3.96 10.24
CA PHE A 43 -13.51 5.03 9.42
C PHE A 43 -12.11 5.50 9.85
N TYR A 44 -11.88 5.67 11.15
CA TYR A 44 -10.63 6.22 11.67
C TYR A 44 -9.52 5.18 11.77
N TRP A 45 -9.81 4.03 12.38
CA TRP A 45 -8.76 3.03 12.58
C TRP A 45 -8.33 2.42 11.25
N TYR A 46 -9.23 2.32 10.28
CA TYR A 46 -8.90 1.87 8.93
C TYR A 46 -7.85 2.79 8.28
N GLN A 47 -8.07 4.10 8.30
CA GLN A 47 -7.11 5.08 7.78
C GLN A 47 -5.78 5.04 8.55
N LEU A 48 -5.83 4.88 9.88
CA LEU A 48 -4.63 4.75 10.69
C LEU A 48 -3.85 3.48 10.35
N ALA A 49 -4.52 2.35 10.10
CA ALA A 49 -3.90 1.10 9.69
C ALA A 49 -3.21 1.21 8.31
N TRP A 50 -3.70 2.09 7.44
CA TRP A 50 -3.05 2.38 6.16
C TRP A 50 -1.68 3.07 6.31
N VAL A 51 -1.40 3.75 7.42
CA VAL A 51 -0.09 4.39 7.67
C VAL A 51 1.06 3.37 7.73
N PRO A 52 1.07 2.40 8.67
CA PRO A 52 2.12 1.37 8.71
C PRO A 52 2.06 0.44 7.51
N LEU A 53 0.86 0.15 6.96
CA LEU A 53 0.72 -0.68 5.77
C LEU A 53 1.40 -0.02 4.55
N THR A 54 1.18 1.28 4.33
CA THR A 54 1.83 2.02 3.24
C THR A 54 3.34 2.08 3.43
N ALA A 55 3.81 2.34 4.66
CA ALA A 55 5.24 2.33 4.96
C ALA A 55 5.87 0.96 4.66
N LEU A 56 5.19 -0.14 5.00
CA LEU A 56 5.64 -1.50 4.69
C LEU A 56 5.68 -1.76 3.18
N LEU A 57 4.63 -1.37 2.45
CA LEU A 57 4.59 -1.50 0.99
C LEU A 57 5.74 -0.71 0.34
N THR A 58 5.97 0.54 0.76
CA THR A 58 7.09 1.35 0.29
C THR A 58 8.43 0.71 0.61
N TRP A 59 8.60 0.15 1.82
CA TRP A 59 9.83 -0.56 2.19
C TRP A 59 10.07 -1.80 1.32
N ILE A 60 9.04 -2.59 1.03
CA ILE A 60 9.13 -3.74 0.11
C ILE A 60 9.55 -3.28 -1.28
N VAL A 61 8.87 -2.27 -1.84
CA VAL A 61 9.21 -1.74 -3.18
C VAL A 61 10.64 -1.20 -3.20
N TYR A 62 11.03 -0.42 -2.19
CA TYR A 62 12.37 0.15 -2.08
C TYR A 62 13.44 -0.94 -2.03
N ARG A 63 13.26 -1.96 -1.19
CA ARG A 63 14.24 -3.03 -1.03
C ARG A 63 14.32 -3.95 -2.24
N SER A 64 13.20 -4.15 -2.96
CA SER A 64 13.19 -4.90 -4.22
C SER A 64 13.90 -4.13 -5.33
N VAL A 65 13.60 -2.84 -5.52
CA VAL A 65 14.25 -2.02 -6.55
C VAL A 65 15.75 -1.90 -6.30
N ARG A 66 16.17 -1.66 -5.04
CA ARG A 66 17.59 -1.54 -4.67
C ARG A 66 18.37 -2.84 -4.86
N HIS A 67 17.72 -4.00 -4.88
CA HIS A 67 18.38 -5.28 -5.09
C HIS A 67 18.62 -5.59 -6.59
N ASP A 68 18.01 -4.82 -7.49
CA ASP A 68 18.19 -4.96 -8.94
C ASP A 68 19.10 -3.87 -9.55
N ASP A 69 19.53 -2.89 -8.74
CA ASP A 69 20.59 -1.91 -9.05
C ASP A 69 21.97 -2.45 -8.60
#